data_AF-A0A0F8XXH1-F1
#
_entry.id   AF-A0A0F8XXH1-F1
#
_cell.length_a   1.000
_cell.length_b   1.000
_cell.length_c   1.000
_cell.angle_alpha   90.00
_cell.angle_beta   90.00
_cell.angle_gamma   90.00
#
_symmetry.space_group_name_H-M   'P 1'
#
loop_
_entity.id
_entity.type
_entity.pdbx_description
1 polymer ?
#
loop_
_entity_poly.entity_id
_entity_poly.type
_entity_poly.pdbx_seq_one_letter_code
_entity_poly.pdbx_strand_id
1 'polypeptide(L)'
;MKAKDFDGVLIKAFNKKLNVDATPRGKSFVKYFSFNDAEKEVFLGGTCNESEWRDELVKHLKLPYFNPVVDDWNDVARIAEEEAKLRCGVHLYVITPKMTGVFAIAEAVKSAMINPKGTFFTVLYKDEDTYKQHFLLYL
;
A
#
# COMPACT_ATOMS: atom_id res chain seq x y z
N MET A 1 22.78 -15.18 18.50
CA MET A 1 22.74 -15.50 17.05
C MET A 1 22.05 -14.33 16.36
N LYS A 2 22.69 -13.74 15.34
CA LYS A 2 22.40 -12.38 14.84
C LYS A 2 21.16 -12.34 13.93
N ALA A 3 20.27 -11.38 14.17
CA ALA A 3 19.22 -10.97 13.24
C ALA A 3 19.88 -10.43 11.95
N LYS A 4 19.72 -11.15 10.84
CA LYS A 4 20.16 -10.72 9.53
C LYS A 4 19.15 -11.17 8.48
N ASP A 5 18.91 -10.23 7.55
CA ASP A 5 18.35 -10.43 6.21
C ASP A 5 16.83 -10.34 6.08
N PHE A 6 16.32 -9.17 6.50
CA PHE A 6 15.14 -8.52 5.93
C PHE A 6 15.59 -7.84 4.63
N ASP A 7 15.48 -8.55 3.51
CA ASP A 7 16.03 -8.06 2.26
C ASP A 7 15.20 -6.89 1.72
N GLY A 8 15.86 -5.76 1.58
CA GLY A 8 15.26 -4.47 1.30
C GLY A 8 14.80 -4.33 -0.15
N VAL A 9 14.24 -5.35 -0.80
CA VAL A 9 13.84 -5.26 -2.21
C VAL A 9 12.57 -4.43 -2.38
N LEU A 10 11.54 -4.61 -1.54
CA LEU A 10 10.32 -3.79 -1.59
C LEU A 10 10.57 -2.40 -1.01
N ILE A 11 11.28 -2.31 0.11
CA ILE A 11 11.59 -1.02 0.75
C ILE A 11 12.63 -0.24 -0.06
N LYS A 12 13.63 -0.88 -0.70
CA LYS A 12 14.49 -0.19 -1.69
C LYS A 12 13.75 0.02 -3.00
N ALA A 13 12.85 -0.83 -3.49
CA ALA A 13 12.09 -0.53 -4.72
C ALA A 13 11.15 0.66 -4.51
N PHE A 14 10.52 0.74 -3.34
CA PHE A 14 9.68 1.86 -2.91
C PHE A 14 10.52 3.13 -2.66
N ASN A 15 11.60 3.05 -1.86
CA ASN A 15 12.44 4.22 -1.53
C ASN A 15 13.40 4.67 -2.65
N LYS A 16 13.92 3.76 -3.49
CA LYS A 16 14.79 4.10 -4.65
C LYS A 16 13.99 4.79 -5.75
N LYS A 17 12.68 4.53 -5.87
CA LYS A 17 11.81 5.18 -6.86
C LYS A 17 11.43 6.62 -6.47
N LEU A 18 11.62 6.99 -5.19
CA LEU A 18 11.35 8.32 -4.65
C LEU A 18 12.53 9.32 -4.77
N ASN A 19 13.75 8.91 -5.19
CA ASN A 19 14.96 9.71 -4.98
C ASN A 19 16.01 9.70 -6.12
N VAL A 20 15.62 9.63 -7.40
CA VAL A 20 16.59 9.61 -8.53
C VAL A 20 16.41 10.82 -9.45
N ASP A 21 17.37 11.74 -9.42
CA ASP A 21 17.61 12.74 -10.45
C ASP A 21 18.31 12.09 -11.66
N ALA A 22 17.80 12.29 -12.87
CA ALA A 22 18.60 12.10 -14.08
C ALA A 22 18.05 12.89 -15.29
N THR A 23 18.96 13.63 -15.95
CA THR A 23 18.83 14.04 -17.35
C THR A 23 20.12 13.65 -18.11
N PRO A 24 20.18 13.62 -19.46
CA PRO A 24 19.12 13.34 -20.43
C PRO A 24 19.53 12.35 -21.55
N ARG A 25 18.51 11.99 -22.35
CA ARG A 25 18.49 11.55 -23.75
C ARG A 25 18.74 10.06 -24.05
N GLY A 26 17.61 9.34 -24.22
CA GLY A 26 17.57 8.11 -25.01
C GLY A 26 16.38 7.19 -24.70
N LYS A 27 15.21 7.49 -25.28
CA LYS A 27 14.06 6.60 -25.55
C LYS A 27 13.16 6.13 -24.37
N SER A 28 11.87 6.01 -24.75
CA SER A 28 10.69 5.43 -24.07
C SER A 28 10.04 6.17 -22.90
N PHE A 29 9.06 7.02 -23.25
CA PHE A 29 7.70 7.08 -22.70
C PHE A 29 7.48 6.82 -21.19
N VAL A 30 8.07 7.63 -20.30
CA VAL A 30 7.51 7.81 -18.95
C VAL A 30 7.54 9.30 -18.61
N LYS A 31 6.36 9.93 -18.65
CA LYS A 31 6.13 11.32 -18.25
C LYS A 31 6.13 11.36 -16.71
N TYR A 32 7.08 12.10 -16.15
CA TYR A 32 7.42 12.22 -14.73
C TYR A 32 6.23 12.61 -13.84
N PHE A 33 6.17 12.03 -12.64
CA PHE A 33 5.31 12.48 -11.55
C PHE A 33 6.09 13.45 -10.67
N SER A 34 5.52 14.62 -10.42
CA SER A 34 5.94 15.50 -9.34
C SER A 34 4.95 15.28 -8.21
N PHE A 35 5.38 14.66 -7.12
CA PHE A 35 4.54 14.48 -5.93
C PHE A 35 4.60 15.74 -5.08
N ASN A 36 3.44 16.29 -4.75
CA ASN A 36 3.34 17.47 -3.88
C ASN A 36 3.34 17.00 -2.41
N ASP A 37 3.89 17.79 -1.49
CA ASP A 37 4.11 17.38 -0.08
C ASP A 37 2.85 16.97 0.71
N ALA A 38 1.65 17.23 0.17
CA ALA A 38 0.36 16.78 0.69
C ALA A 38 0.03 15.29 0.39
N GLU A 39 0.80 14.61 -0.46
CA GLU A 39 0.54 13.25 -0.98
C GLU A 39 1.33 12.14 -0.25
N LYS A 40 1.78 12.37 0.99
CA LYS A 40 2.77 11.48 1.67
C LYS A 40 2.19 10.38 2.54
N GLU A 41 0.87 10.28 2.68
CA GLU A 41 0.23 9.25 3.50
C GLU A 41 -0.20 8.02 2.69
N VAL A 42 -0.02 6.85 3.29
CA VAL A 42 -0.43 5.55 2.73
C VAL A 42 -1.74 5.08 3.37
N PHE A 43 -2.77 4.86 2.57
CA PHE A 43 -3.99 4.17 3.00
C PHE A 43 -3.76 2.65 3.03
N LEU A 44 -4.01 2.00 4.17
CA LEU A 44 -3.79 0.56 4.38
C LEU A 44 -5.08 -0.26 4.22
N GLY A 45 -5.54 -0.36 2.98
CA GLY A 45 -6.69 -1.19 2.59
C GLY A 45 -6.34 -2.68 2.50
N GLY A 46 -7.36 -3.54 2.45
CA GLY A 46 -7.16 -4.99 2.29
C GLY A 46 -7.79 -5.82 3.39
N THR A 47 -7.45 -7.11 3.41
CA THR A 47 -8.02 -8.11 4.32
C THR A 47 -8.05 -7.61 5.77
N CYS A 48 -9.26 -7.49 6.32
CA CYS A 48 -9.53 -7.46 7.76
C CYS A 48 -9.74 -8.92 8.23
N ASN A 49 -10.15 -9.17 9.48
CA ASN A 49 -10.32 -10.51 10.10
C ASN A 49 -9.06 -11.05 10.80
N GLU A 50 -8.59 -10.34 11.84
CA GLU A 50 -7.45 -10.75 12.69
C GLU A 50 -6.18 -11.09 11.88
N SER A 51 -6.01 -10.42 10.75
CA SER A 51 -4.84 -10.56 9.91
C SER A 51 -3.71 -9.68 10.42
N GLU A 52 -2.52 -10.24 10.54
CA GLU A 52 -1.35 -9.56 11.14
C GLU A 52 -0.54 -8.74 10.12
N TRP A 53 -0.93 -8.74 8.83
CA TRP A 53 -0.14 -8.09 7.78
C TRP A 53 0.08 -6.60 8.05
N ARG A 54 -0.90 -5.89 8.66
CA ARG A 54 -0.75 -4.46 8.96
C ARG A 54 0.30 -4.23 10.04
N ASP A 55 0.28 -5.07 11.07
CA ASP A 55 1.21 -5.00 12.20
C ASP A 55 2.64 -5.29 11.73
N GLU A 56 2.81 -6.29 10.86
CA GLU A 56 4.10 -6.58 10.23
C GLU A 56 4.56 -5.44 9.30
N LEU A 57 3.67 -4.89 8.46
CA LEU A 57 4.02 -3.79 7.56
C LEU A 57 4.48 -2.54 8.32
N VAL A 58 3.72 -2.14 9.36
CA VAL A 58 3.92 -0.91 10.13
C VAL A 58 5.28 -0.90 10.82
N LYS A 59 5.80 -2.05 11.26
CA LYS A 59 7.16 -2.17 11.83
C LYS A 59 8.25 -1.66 10.89
N HIS A 60 7.99 -1.68 9.57
CA HIS A 60 8.96 -1.32 8.54
C HIS A 60 8.56 -0.08 7.72
N LEU A 61 7.32 0.39 7.85
CA LEU A 61 6.81 1.54 7.11
C LEU A 61 7.31 2.85 7.74
N LYS A 62 8.04 3.64 6.95
CA LYS A 62 8.60 4.94 7.38
C LYS A 62 7.74 6.14 6.97
N LEU A 63 6.69 5.91 6.20
CA LEU A 63 5.76 6.95 5.76
C LEU A 63 4.61 7.06 6.75
N PRO A 64 3.98 8.25 6.88
CA PRO A 64 2.67 8.36 7.49
C PRO A 64 1.69 7.37 6.84
N TYR A 65 0.77 6.83 7.63
CA TYR A 65 -0.23 5.91 7.13
C TYR A 65 -1.56 6.05 7.88
N PHE A 66 -2.64 5.73 7.18
CA PHE A 66 -3.97 5.56 7.75
C PHE A 66 -4.32 4.07 7.78
N ASN A 67 -4.60 3.55 8.98
CA ASN A 67 -5.12 2.20 9.18
C ASN A 67 -6.65 2.27 9.37
N PRO A 68 -7.45 1.71 8.45
CA PRO A 68 -8.92 1.75 8.54
C PRO A 68 -9.50 0.77 9.56
N VAL A 69 -8.70 -0.13 10.12
CA VAL A 69 -9.17 -1.13 11.09
C VAL A 69 -9.32 -0.47 12.47
N VAL A 70 -10.53 -0.54 13.01
CA VAL A 70 -10.91 -0.08 14.36
C VAL A 70 -11.65 -1.20 15.08
N ASP A 71 -11.65 -1.18 16.42
CA ASP A 71 -12.31 -2.20 17.24
C ASP A 71 -13.84 -2.18 17.08
N ASP A 72 -14.43 -0.99 16.98
CA ASP A 72 -15.87 -0.80 16.79
C ASP A 72 -16.13 0.00 15.50
N TRP A 73 -16.63 -0.68 14.47
CA TRP A 73 -16.93 -0.06 13.19
C TRP A 73 -18.28 0.67 13.26
N ASN A 74 -18.23 1.99 13.11
CA ASN A 74 -19.40 2.87 13.16
C ASN A 74 -19.33 3.94 12.06
N ASP A 75 -20.35 4.81 11.99
CA ASP A 75 -20.43 5.87 10.98
C ASP A 75 -19.25 6.84 11.01
N VAL A 76 -18.65 7.08 12.18
CA VAL A 76 -17.48 7.95 12.31
C VAL A 76 -16.26 7.28 11.68
N ALA A 77 -16.04 5.99 11.95
CA ALA A 77 -14.97 5.21 11.32
C ALA A 77 -15.12 5.18 9.79
N ARG A 78 -16.35 4.97 9.31
CA ARG A 78 -16.67 5.01 7.88
C ARG A 78 -16.36 6.36 7.24
N ILE A 79 -16.71 7.47 7.89
CA ILE A 79 -16.41 8.82 7.38
C ILE A 79 -14.90 9.07 7.37
N ALA A 80 -14.20 8.73 8.45
CA ALA A 80 -12.75 8.87 8.54
C ALA A 80 -12.02 8.07 7.45
N GLU A 81 -12.51 6.88 7.13
CA GLU A 81 -11.99 6.05 6.06
C GLU A 81 -12.15 6.69 4.68
N GLU A 82 -13.35 7.22 4.36
CA GLU A 82 -13.59 7.91 3.09
C GLU A 82 -12.77 9.20 2.97
N GLU A 83 -12.63 9.98 4.06
CA GLU A 83 -11.75 11.15 4.10
C GLU A 83 -10.29 10.77 3.90
N ALA A 84 -9.83 9.67 4.50
CA ALA A 84 -8.48 9.16 4.32
C ALA A 84 -8.22 8.73 2.87
N LYS A 85 -9.18 8.08 2.20
CA LYS A 85 -9.06 7.71 0.77
C LYS A 85 -8.98 8.93 -0.16
N LEU A 86 -9.51 10.08 0.23
CA LEU A 86 -9.38 11.32 -0.55
C LEU A 86 -8.04 12.03 -0.30
N ARG A 87 -7.48 11.85 0.89
CA ARG A 87 -6.28 12.55 1.35
C ARG A 87 -4.98 11.76 1.12
N CYS A 88 -5.02 10.42 1.14
CA CYS A 88 -3.85 9.58 0.94
C CYS A 88 -3.45 9.54 -0.54
N GLY A 89 -2.20 9.91 -0.83
CA GLY A 89 -1.66 9.86 -2.19
C GLY A 89 -1.39 8.42 -2.67
N VAL A 90 -1.18 7.50 -1.73
CA VAL A 90 -0.89 6.09 -1.99
C VAL A 90 -1.94 5.20 -1.34
N HIS A 91 -2.54 4.30 -2.09
CA HIS A 91 -3.46 3.28 -1.58
C HIS A 91 -2.81 1.92 -1.72
N LEU A 92 -2.51 1.26 -0.61
CA LEU A 92 -1.98 -0.10 -0.59
C LEU A 92 -3.09 -1.06 -0.17
N TYR A 93 -3.38 -2.04 -1.03
CA TYR A 93 -4.32 -3.12 -0.77
C TYR A 93 -3.58 -4.45 -0.63
N VAL A 94 -3.68 -5.07 0.55
CA VAL A 94 -3.10 -6.39 0.83
C VAL A 94 -4.20 -7.40 1.06
N ILE A 95 -4.28 -8.42 0.20
CA ILE A 95 -5.25 -9.52 0.34
C ILE A 95 -4.53 -10.75 0.87
N THR A 96 -5.08 -11.36 1.92
CA THR A 96 -4.56 -12.60 2.53
C THR A 96 -5.64 -13.70 2.53
N PRO A 97 -5.27 -14.96 2.80
CA PRO A 97 -6.24 -16.07 2.86
C PRO A 97 -7.29 -15.92 3.96
N LYS A 98 -7.10 -15.01 4.95
CA LYS A 98 -8.10 -14.72 5.99
C LYS A 98 -9.27 -13.87 5.48
N MET A 99 -9.27 -13.45 4.22
CA MET A 99 -10.35 -12.67 3.61
C MET A 99 -11.66 -13.46 3.61
N THR A 100 -12.69 -12.93 4.28
CA THR A 100 -14.02 -13.56 4.35
C THR A 100 -15.03 -12.95 3.37
N GLY A 101 -14.70 -11.84 2.70
CA GLY A 101 -15.58 -11.16 1.76
C GLY A 101 -14.82 -10.41 0.68
N VAL A 102 -15.51 -10.04 -0.40
CA VAL A 102 -14.89 -9.44 -1.60
C VAL A 102 -14.78 -7.91 -1.56
N PHE A 103 -15.22 -7.27 -0.48
CA PHE A 103 -15.31 -5.81 -0.39
C PHE A 103 -13.94 -5.14 -0.60
N ALA A 104 -12.88 -5.65 0.03
CA ALA A 104 -11.53 -5.14 -0.14
C ALA A 104 -11.04 -5.17 -1.60
N ILE A 105 -11.50 -6.14 -2.40
CA ILE A 105 -11.19 -6.21 -3.84
C ILE A 105 -11.95 -5.12 -4.60
N ALA A 106 -13.25 -4.94 -4.30
CA ALA A 106 -14.06 -3.89 -4.92
C ALA A 106 -13.48 -2.49 -4.65
N GLU A 107 -12.97 -2.27 -3.44
CA GLU A 107 -12.31 -1.02 -3.06
C GLU A 107 -10.97 -0.83 -3.75
N ALA A 108 -10.17 -1.89 -3.89
CA ALA A 108 -8.93 -1.84 -4.65
C ALA A 108 -9.18 -1.43 -6.11
N VAL A 109 -10.22 -2.00 -6.74
CA VAL A 109 -10.62 -1.64 -8.11
C VAL A 109 -11.10 -0.19 -8.19
N LYS A 110 -11.98 0.24 -7.27
CA LYS A 110 -12.46 1.64 -7.22
C LYS A 110 -11.28 2.61 -7.07
N SER A 111 -10.34 2.32 -6.17
CA SER A 111 -9.14 3.12 -5.96
C SER A 111 -8.23 3.14 -7.19
N ALA A 112 -8.06 2.02 -7.89
CA ALA A 112 -7.28 1.98 -9.12
C ALA A 112 -7.93 2.83 -10.23
N MET A 113 -9.26 2.88 -10.31
CA MET A 113 -9.95 3.75 -11.27
C MET A 113 -9.78 5.25 -10.95
N ILE A 114 -9.82 5.62 -9.67
CA ILE A 114 -9.74 7.01 -9.21
C ILE A 114 -8.28 7.50 -9.12
N ASN A 115 -7.40 6.65 -8.62
CA ASN A 115 -5.97 6.87 -8.39
C ASN A 115 -5.13 5.75 -9.02
N PRO A 116 -5.08 5.64 -10.36
CA PRO A 116 -4.40 4.54 -11.07
C PRO A 116 -2.89 4.50 -10.84
N LYS A 117 -2.32 5.61 -10.36
CA LYS A 117 -0.88 5.81 -10.29
C LYS A 117 -0.35 5.73 -8.85
N GLY A 118 -1.24 5.88 -7.88
CA GLY A 118 -0.99 5.72 -6.45
C GLY A 118 -1.61 4.46 -5.84
N THR A 119 -2.36 3.65 -6.60
CA THR A 119 -2.94 2.40 -6.10
C THR A 119 -2.01 1.22 -6.35
N PHE A 120 -1.77 0.44 -5.30
CA PHE A 120 -0.96 -0.77 -5.30
C PHE A 120 -1.76 -1.92 -4.72
N PHE A 121 -1.70 -3.07 -5.38
CA PHE A 121 -2.41 -4.28 -4.96
C PHE A 121 -1.42 -5.45 -4.83
N THR A 122 -1.54 -6.20 -3.75
CA THR A 122 -0.72 -7.39 -3.50
C THR A 122 -1.53 -8.48 -2.81
N VAL A 123 -1.16 -9.73 -3.09
CA VAL A 123 -1.77 -10.93 -2.51
C VAL A 123 -0.71 -11.71 -1.75
N LEU A 124 -0.97 -11.96 -0.47
CA LEU A 124 -0.20 -12.88 0.36
C LEU A 124 -0.84 -14.27 0.28
N TYR A 125 -0.02 -15.30 0.14
CA TYR A 125 -0.49 -16.69 0.07
C TYR A 125 -0.62 -17.34 1.45
N LYS A 126 0.03 -16.76 2.46
CA LYS A 126 -0.19 -17.02 3.88
C LYS A 126 -0.24 -15.69 4.62
N ASP A 127 -0.98 -15.68 5.73
CA ASP A 127 -1.09 -14.47 6.56
C ASP A 127 0.26 -14.10 7.22
N GLU A 128 1.06 -15.12 7.52
CA GLU A 128 2.39 -15.04 8.13
C GLU A 128 3.51 -14.85 7.09
N ASP A 129 3.21 -14.86 5.78
CA ASP A 129 4.25 -14.78 4.76
C ASP A 129 4.90 -13.39 4.79
N THR A 130 6.21 -13.37 4.98
CA THR A 130 7.02 -12.17 4.75
C THR A 130 6.93 -11.77 3.27
N TYR A 131 6.87 -10.47 2.97
CA TYR A 131 6.67 -9.87 1.64
C TYR A 131 7.72 -10.21 0.54
N LYS A 132 8.51 -11.27 0.69
CA LYS A 132 9.71 -11.60 -0.08
C LYS A 132 9.44 -11.87 -1.56
N GLN A 133 8.20 -12.12 -1.99
CA GLN A 133 7.94 -12.43 -3.39
C GLN A 133 6.46 -12.26 -3.78
N HIS A 134 5.95 -11.02 -3.79
CA HIS A 134 4.55 -10.78 -4.18
C HIS A 134 4.45 -9.84 -5.37
N PHE A 135 3.61 -10.23 -6.32
CA PHE A 135 3.30 -9.46 -7.51
C PHE A 135 2.66 -8.15 -7.10
N LEU A 136 3.34 -7.03 -7.35
CA LEU A 136 2.72 -5.72 -7.44
C LEU A 136 1.96 -5.70 -8.76
N LEU A 137 0.65 -5.90 -8.67
CA LEU A 137 -0.24 -5.70 -9.81
C LEU A 137 -0.56 -4.20 -9.88
N TYR A 138 -0.19 -3.59 -11.00
CA TYR A 138 -0.77 -2.32 -11.42
C TYR A 138 -2.16 -2.64 -11.98
N LEU A 139 -3.20 -2.24 -11.26
CA LEU A 139 -4.58 -2.28 -11.74
C LEU A 139 -4.87 -1.05 -12.61
#